data_AF-A0A376G2C4-F1
#
_entry.id   AF-A0A376G2C4-F1
#
_cell.length_a   1.000
_cell.length_b   1.000
_cell.length_c   1.000
_cell.angle_alpha   90.00
_cell.angle_beta   90.00
_cell.angle_gamma   90.00
#
_symmetry.space_group_name_H-M   'P 1'
#
loop_
_entity.id
_entity.type
_entity.pdbx_description
1 polymer ?
#
loop_
_entity_poly.entity_id
_entity_poly.type
_entity_poly.pdbx_seq_one_letter_code
_entity_poly.pdbx_strand_id
1 'polypeptide(L)'
;MKPSNLLKIETLNDEWLDKDVIILHACFQILCDCIEKENLFTSHVDWMYDDEHKNAKIEIENLYNWWNKRKLDNDNLENNQYEEDNQMLKKLIEFRQYLWT
;
A
#
# COMPACT_ATOMS: atom_id res chain seq x y z
N MET A 1 -22.10 2.03 -0.43
CA MET A 1 -20.77 1.67 -0.96
C MET A 1 -20.17 2.88 -1.64
N LYS A 2 -18.88 3.12 -1.46
CA LYS A 2 -18.17 4.17 -2.23
C LYS A 2 -18.05 3.73 -3.70
N PRO A 3 -18.02 4.67 -4.65
CA PRO A 3 -17.77 4.34 -6.05
C PRO A 3 -16.42 3.65 -6.21
N SER A 4 -16.38 2.48 -6.84
CA SER A 4 -15.16 1.67 -7.01
C SER A 4 -14.18 2.24 -8.05
N ASN A 5 -14.63 3.21 -8.85
CA ASN A 5 -13.85 3.84 -9.90
C ASN A 5 -13.16 5.16 -9.48
N LEU A 6 -13.29 5.55 -8.21
CA LEU A 6 -12.69 6.77 -7.66
C LEU A 6 -11.76 6.42 -6.50
N LEU A 7 -10.49 6.80 -6.64
CA LEU A 7 -9.48 6.72 -5.59
C LEU A 7 -9.02 8.13 -5.23
N LYS A 8 -9.27 8.56 -4.00
CA LYS A 8 -8.72 9.81 -3.46
C LYS A 8 -7.38 9.51 -2.78
N ILE A 9 -6.31 10.07 -3.33
CA ILE A 9 -4.95 9.91 -2.82
C ILE A 9 -4.68 10.99 -1.78
N GLU A 10 -4.77 10.67 -0.50
CA GLU A 10 -4.72 11.62 0.61
C GLU A 10 -3.33 12.25 0.81
N THR A 11 -2.30 11.61 0.29
CA THR A 11 -0.89 12.04 0.42
C THR A 11 -0.46 13.05 -0.64
N LEU A 12 -1.26 13.27 -1.69
CA LEU A 12 -0.92 14.18 -2.79
C LEU A 12 -1.77 15.46 -2.71
N ASN A 13 -1.20 16.57 -3.18
CA ASN A 13 -1.87 17.85 -3.33
C ASN A 13 -2.27 18.09 -4.80
N ASP A 14 -2.75 19.30 -5.11
CA ASP A 14 -3.18 19.68 -6.46
C ASP A 14 -2.01 20.06 -7.40
N GLU A 15 -0.76 19.82 -6.99
CA GLU A 15 0.43 20.14 -7.80
C GLU A 15 0.71 19.07 -8.86
N TRP A 16 1.50 19.44 -9.86
CA TRP A 16 1.95 18.50 -10.87
C TRP A 16 3.03 17.59 -10.32
N LEU A 17 2.86 16.28 -10.51
CA LEU A 17 3.81 15.23 -10.15
C LEU A 17 4.00 14.25 -11.31
N ASP A 18 5.18 13.64 -11.33
CA ASP A 18 5.49 12.57 -12.27
C ASP A 18 4.58 11.35 -12.07
N LYS A 19 4.33 10.61 -13.15
CA LYS A 19 3.34 9.52 -13.16
C LYS A 19 3.78 8.30 -12.37
N ASP A 20 5.09 8.07 -12.26
CA ASP A 20 5.67 7.03 -11.41
C ASP A 20 5.39 7.30 -9.92
N VAL A 21 5.56 8.55 -9.47
CA VAL A 21 5.19 8.98 -8.11
C VAL A 21 3.68 8.78 -7.90
N ILE A 22 2.85 9.22 -8.85
CA ILE A 22 1.39 9.02 -8.75
C ILE A 22 1.02 7.53 -8.67
N ILE A 23 1.68 6.65 -9.42
CA ILE A 23 1.47 5.19 -9.35
C ILE A 23 1.79 4.67 -7.95
N LEU A 24 2.95 5.07 -7.38
CA LEU A 24 3.35 4.67 -6.03
C LEU A 24 2.28 5.06 -5.00
N HIS A 25 1.93 6.34 -4.96
CA HIS A 25 0.94 6.85 -4.01
C HIS A 25 -0.44 6.24 -4.21
N ALA A 26 -0.88 6.01 -5.45
CA ALA A 26 -2.17 5.37 -5.72
C ALA A 26 -2.21 3.92 -5.22
N CYS A 27 -1.16 3.14 -5.49
CA CYS A 27 -1.08 1.75 -5.05
C CYS A 27 -1.09 1.65 -3.52
N PHE A 28 -0.32 2.49 -2.84
CA PHE A 28 -0.29 2.48 -1.37
C PHE A 28 -1.51 3.12 -0.72
N GLN A 29 -2.21 4.02 -1.41
CA GLN A 29 -3.53 4.49 -0.96
C GLN A 29 -4.54 3.33 -0.92
N ILE A 30 -4.52 2.43 -1.91
CA ILE A 30 -5.39 1.23 -1.92
C ILE A 30 -5.08 0.34 -0.71
N LEU A 31 -3.79 0.12 -0.42
CA LEU A 31 -3.36 -0.63 0.76
C LEU A 31 -3.87 0.01 2.07
N CYS A 32 -3.67 1.32 2.22
CA CYS A 32 -4.18 2.08 3.37
C CYS A 32 -5.70 1.97 3.50
N ASP A 33 -6.44 2.10 2.40
CA ASP A 33 -7.90 2.01 2.40
C ASP A 33 -8.37 0.62 2.87
N CYS A 34 -7.77 -0.46 2.38
CA CYS A 34 -8.08 -1.82 2.85
C CYS A 34 -7.77 -1.99 4.34
N ILE A 35 -6.62 -1.52 4.82
CA ILE A 35 -6.23 -1.70 6.23
C ILE A 35 -7.09 -0.84 7.16
N GLU A 36 -7.21 0.45 6.87
CA GLU A 36 -7.76 1.44 7.80
C GLU A 36 -9.27 1.59 7.67
N LYS A 37 -9.81 1.56 6.44
CA LYS A 37 -11.24 1.80 6.19
C LYS A 37 -12.03 0.50 6.19
N GLU A 38 -11.42 -0.60 5.74
CA GLU A 38 -12.07 -1.92 5.68
C GLU A 38 -11.65 -2.85 6.82
N ASN A 39 -10.73 -2.42 7.69
CA ASN A 39 -10.26 -3.18 8.85
C ASN A 39 -9.69 -4.56 8.49
N LEU A 40 -8.88 -4.64 7.41
CA LEU A 40 -8.35 -5.89 6.84
C LEU A 40 -7.91 -6.94 7.89
N PHE A 41 -7.16 -6.54 8.91
CA PHE A 41 -6.61 -7.46 9.91
C PHE A 41 -7.59 -7.92 10.99
N THR A 42 -8.73 -7.24 11.16
CA THR A 42 -9.79 -7.60 12.12
C THR A 42 -11.10 -7.96 11.42
N SER A 43 -11.07 -8.06 10.09
CA SER A 43 -12.17 -8.51 9.24
C SER A 43 -12.44 -10.02 9.38
N HIS A 44 -13.20 -10.59 8.45
CA HIS A 44 -13.59 -12.00 8.45
C HIS A 44 -12.46 -12.98 8.06
N VAL A 45 -11.29 -12.49 7.66
CA VAL A 45 -10.15 -13.32 7.24
C VAL A 45 -9.44 -13.93 8.46
N ASP A 46 -9.36 -15.26 8.49
CA ASP A 46 -8.52 -15.97 9.48
C ASP A 46 -7.05 -15.99 9.03
N TRP A 47 -6.31 -14.96 9.43
CA TRP A 47 -4.89 -14.82 9.16
C TRP A 47 -4.00 -15.89 9.80
N MET A 48 -4.55 -16.73 10.69
CA MET A 48 -3.82 -17.79 11.37
C MET A 48 -4.11 -19.18 10.77
N TYR A 49 -4.95 -19.25 9.74
CA TYR A 49 -5.40 -20.49 9.10
C TYR A 49 -4.24 -21.38 8.62
N ASP A 50 -3.32 -20.82 7.84
CA ASP A 50 -2.13 -21.50 7.35
C ASP A 50 -0.91 -20.56 7.34
N ASP A 51 0.25 -21.10 6.99
CA ASP A 51 1.49 -20.33 6.98
C ASP A 51 1.54 -19.30 5.83
N GLU A 52 0.77 -19.51 4.76
CA GLU A 52 0.69 -18.58 3.63
C GLU A 52 -0.05 -17.30 4.05
N HIS A 53 -1.20 -17.44 4.72
CA HIS A 53 -1.97 -16.32 5.26
C HIS A 53 -1.20 -15.57 6.34
N LYS A 54 -0.51 -16.29 7.24
CA LYS A 54 0.35 -15.66 8.26
C LYS A 54 1.47 -14.84 7.61
N ASN A 55 2.14 -15.40 6.60
CA ASN A 55 3.19 -14.72 5.88
C ASN A 55 2.65 -13.50 5.11
N ALA A 56 1.50 -13.62 4.47
CA ALA A 56 0.84 -12.52 3.80
C ALA A 56 0.50 -11.38 4.76
N LYS A 57 -0.01 -11.69 5.96
CA LYS A 57 -0.27 -10.69 6.99
C LYS A 57 0.99 -9.90 7.33
N ILE A 58 2.09 -10.60 7.61
CA ILE A 58 3.38 -9.99 7.98
C ILE A 58 3.89 -9.08 6.86
N GLU A 59 3.83 -9.53 5.60
CA GLU A 59 4.30 -8.72 4.47
C GLU A 59 3.41 -7.49 4.20
N ILE A 60 2.08 -7.62 4.37
CA ILE A 60 1.15 -6.50 4.28
C ILE A 60 1.41 -5.48 5.41
N GLU A 61 1.64 -5.94 6.65
CA GLU A 61 2.03 -5.08 7.77
C GLU A 61 3.37 -4.37 7.50
N ASN A 62 4.35 -5.08 6.93
CA ASN A 62 5.64 -4.50 6.55
C ASN A 62 5.49 -3.42 5.48
N LEU A 63 4.69 -3.67 4.44
CA LEU A 63 4.39 -2.70 3.36
C LEU A 63 3.70 -1.45 3.92
N TYR A 64 2.71 -1.63 4.79
CA TYR A 64 2.00 -0.52 5.42
C TYR A 64 2.92 0.32 6.32
N ASN A 65 3.75 -0.33 7.13
CA ASN A 65 4.72 0.33 7.99
C ASN A 65 5.80 1.07 7.19
N TRP A 66 6.26 0.49 6.09
CA TRP A 66 7.18 1.13 5.17
C TRP A 66 6.55 2.40 4.57
N TRP A 67 5.33 2.30 4.05
CA TRP A 67 4.62 3.44 3.45
C TRP A 67 4.41 4.58 4.43
N ASN A 68 4.05 4.27 5.68
CA ASN A 68 3.86 5.29 6.71
C ASN A 68 5.13 6.10 7.01
N LYS A 69 6.32 5.52 6.76
CA LYS A 69 7.58 6.24 6.83
C LYS A 69 7.84 7.00 5.52
N ARG A 70 7.79 6.28 4.39
CA ARG A 70 8.10 6.81 3.06
C ARG A 70 7.27 8.02 2.67
N LYS A 71 5.97 8.06 3.02
CA LYS A 71 5.06 9.17 2.68
C LYS A 71 5.38 10.49 3.40
N LEU A 72 6.21 10.45 4.45
CA LEU A 72 6.66 11.64 5.19
C LEU A 72 7.97 12.20 4.65
N ASP A 73 8.71 11.41 3.86
CA ASP A 73 9.95 11.86 3.24
C ASP A 73 9.62 12.72 2.03
N ASN A 74 10.08 13.98 2.07
CA ASN A 74 9.90 14.95 0.98
C ASN A 74 10.78 14.56 -0.21
N ASP A 75 10.36 13.59 -1.02
CA ASP A 75 10.86 13.15 -2.34
C ASP A 75 12.30 13.55 -2.72
N ASN A 76 13.22 13.45 -1.77
CA ASN A 76 14.63 13.53 -2.02
C ASN A 76 14.97 12.19 -2.64
N LEU A 77 14.88 12.14 -3.96
CA LEU A 77 15.24 11.02 -4.81
C LEU A 77 16.75 10.78 -4.70
N GLU A 78 17.20 10.33 -3.53
CA GLU A 78 18.51 9.71 -3.39
C GLU A 78 18.54 8.47 -4.28
N ASN A 79 19.71 8.15 -4.81
CA ASN A 79 19.89 7.13 -5.87
C ASN A 79 19.32 5.73 -5.53
N ASN A 80 18.96 5.45 -4.27
CA ASN A 80 18.39 4.18 -3.84
C ASN A 80 16.86 4.21 -3.64
N GLN A 81 16.24 5.39 -3.53
CA GLN A 81 14.80 5.49 -3.19
C GLN A 81 13.92 4.92 -4.31
N TYR A 82 14.25 5.21 -5.56
CA TYR A 82 13.49 4.72 -6.70
C TYR A 82 13.50 3.18 -6.82
N GLU A 83 14.64 2.56 -6.51
CA GLU A 83 14.77 1.10 -6.51
C GLU A 83 13.96 0.47 -5.37
N GLU A 84 14.00 1.08 -4.17
CA GLU A 84 13.21 0.65 -3.04
C GLU A 84 11.70 0.78 -3.31
N ASP A 85 11.25 1.91 -3.85
CA ASP A 85 9.86 2.14 -4.24
C ASP A 85 9.38 1.07 -5.24
N ASN A 86 10.21 0.72 -6.22
CA ASN A 86 9.93 -0.36 -7.17
C ASN A 86 9.84 -1.74 -6.51
N GLN A 87 10.70 -2.03 -5.54
CA GLN A 87 10.67 -3.31 -4.81
C GLN A 87 9.38 -3.43 -3.98
N MET A 88 8.97 -2.35 -3.32
CA MET A 88 7.77 -2.33 -2.49
C MET A 88 6.49 -2.41 -3.34
N LEU A 89 6.47 -1.77 -4.52
CA LEU A 89 5.40 -1.94 -5.50
C LEU A 89 5.26 -3.39 -5.98
N LYS A 90 6.38 -4.06 -6.33
CA LYS A 90 6.37 -5.47 -6.74
C LYS A 90 5.80 -6.37 -5.64
N LYS A 91 6.27 -6.18 -4.40
CA LYS A 91 5.73 -6.89 -3.22
C LYS A 91 4.23 -6.67 -3.05
N LEU A 92 3.76 -5.43 -3.16
CA LEU A 92 2.32 -5.15 -3.05
C LEU A 92 1.51 -5.88 -4.14
N ILE A 93 2.02 -5.95 -5.36
CA ILE A 93 1.38 -6.73 -6.44
C ILE A 93 1.34 -8.23 -6.13
N GLU A 94 2.39 -8.79 -5.53
CA GLU A 94 2.45 -10.21 -5.13
C GLU A 94 1.38 -10.54 -4.07
N PHE A 95 1.19 -9.65 -3.08
CA PHE A 95 0.25 -9.87 -1.98
C PHE A 95 -1.17 -9.34 -2.23
N ARG A 96 -1.44 -8.71 -3.38
CA ARG A 96 -2.75 -8.10 -3.67
C ARG A 96 -3.93 -9.07 -3.57
N GLN A 97 -3.70 -10.37 -3.80
CA GLN A 97 -4.75 -11.40 -3.72
C GLN A 97 -5.31 -11.57 -2.30
N TYR A 98 -4.61 -11.07 -1.28
CA TYR A 98 -5.00 -11.08 0.12
C TYR A 98 -5.69 -9.77 0.56
N LEU A 99 -5.86 -8.80 -0.34
CA LEU A 99 -6.51 -7.51 -0.05
C LEU A 99 -8.03 -7.59 -0.31
N TRP A 100 -8.69 -8.52 0.37
CA TRP A 100 -10.14 -8.64 0.36
C TRP A 100 -10.66 -8.68 1.79
N THR A 101 -11.82 -8.04 2.00
CA THR A 101 -12.47 -7.89 3.31
C THR A 101 -13.92 -8.37 3.27
#